data_AF-A0A956UD31-F1
#
_entry.id   AF-A0A956UD31-F1
#
_cell.length_a   1.000
_cell.length_b   1.000
_cell.length_c   1.000
_cell.angle_alpha   90.00
_cell.angle_beta   90.00
_cell.angle_gamma   90.00
#
_symmetry.space_group_name_H-M   'P 1'
#
loop_
_entity.id
_entity.type
_entity.pdbx_description
1 polymer ?
#
loop_
_entity_poly.entity_id
_entity_poly.type
_entity_poly.pdbx_seq_one_letter_code
_entity_poly.pdbx_strand_id
1 'polypeptide(L)'
;LPGYPKFTEHLESFSKTNDFIRDFAAKSEFALADVHKHFLGHGLSAEKDQRWYWEPNPIEPSARGASEIRRLWLEALGQSYAS
;
A
#
# COMPACT_ATOMS: atom_id res chain seq x y z
N LEU A 1 1.50 -6.95 10.61
CA LEU A 1 2.35 -8.15 10.44
C LEU A 1 1.93 -9.19 11.48
N PRO A 2 1.20 -10.25 11.11
CA PRO A 2 0.95 -11.34 12.05
C PRO A 2 2.29 -11.85 12.57
N GLY A 3 2.42 -11.93 13.89
CA GLY A 3 3.67 -12.35 14.54
C GLY A 3 4.58 -11.21 15.00
N TYR A 4 4.31 -9.94 14.65
CA TYR A 4 5.03 -8.83 15.29
C TYR A 4 4.39 -8.49 16.63
N PRO A 5 5.14 -8.49 17.75
CA PRO A 5 4.58 -8.27 19.08
C PRO A 5 3.78 -6.97 19.12
N LYS A 6 2.56 -7.03 19.70
CA LYS A 6 1.69 -5.86 19.92
C LYS A 6 1.30 -5.07 18.66
N PHE A 7 1.47 -5.62 17.45
CA PHE A 7 1.11 -4.94 16.21
C PHE A 7 -0.34 -4.44 16.19
N THR A 8 -1.26 -5.17 16.82
CA THR A 8 -2.67 -4.80 16.97
C THR A 8 -2.87 -3.49 17.74
N GLU A 9 -1.99 -3.16 18.69
CA GLU A 9 -2.03 -1.91 19.46
C GLU A 9 -1.75 -0.68 18.59
N HIS A 10 -1.12 -0.88 17.42
CA HIS A 10 -0.75 0.19 16.50
C HIS A 10 -1.69 0.35 15.30
N LEU A 11 -2.69 -0.54 15.15
CA LEU A 11 -3.60 -0.52 14.00
C LEU A 11 -4.35 0.81 13.88
N GLU A 12 -4.83 1.33 15.00
CA GLU A 12 -5.52 2.62 15.03
C GLU A 12 -4.58 3.76 14.60
N SER A 13 -3.34 3.78 15.09
CA SER A 13 -2.35 4.78 14.67
C SER A 13 -2.03 4.69 13.19
N PHE A 14 -1.90 3.49 12.62
CA PHE A 14 -1.68 3.34 11.18
C PHE A 14 -2.87 3.80 10.36
N SER A 15 -4.10 3.53 10.80
CA SER A 15 -5.31 4.05 10.14
C SER A 15 -5.31 5.57 10.15
N LYS A 16 -5.12 6.19 11.32
CA LYS A 16 -5.08 7.66 11.47
C LYS A 16 -3.98 8.29 10.61
N THR A 17 -2.81 7.66 10.51
CA THR A 17 -1.73 8.14 9.63
C THR A 17 -2.14 8.10 8.17
N ASN A 18 -2.75 7.01 7.70
CA ASN A 18 -3.23 6.94 6.31
C ASN A 18 -4.30 7.99 6.02
N ASP A 19 -5.24 8.20 6.95
CA ASP A 19 -6.31 9.19 6.78
C ASP A 19 -5.75 10.62 6.78
N PHE A 20 -4.81 10.92 7.66
CA PHE A 20 -4.09 12.20 7.66
C PHE A 20 -3.38 12.47 6.33
N ILE A 21 -2.68 11.46 5.78
CA ILE A 21 -1.98 11.60 4.48
C ILE A 21 -2.98 11.88 3.35
N ARG A 22 -4.12 11.17 3.33
CA ARG A 22 -5.19 11.41 2.34
C ARG A 22 -5.77 12.81 2.46
N ASP A 23 -6.11 13.22 3.67
CA ASP A 23 -6.69 14.53 3.95
C ASP A 23 -5.74 15.67 3.61
N PHE A 24 -4.45 15.49 3.87
CA PHE A 24 -3.41 16.45 3.51
C PHE A 24 -3.28 16.57 1.98
N ALA A 25 -3.15 15.43 1.29
CA ALA A 25 -3.04 15.41 -0.17
C ALA A 25 -4.24 16.09 -0.84
N ALA A 26 -5.47 15.79 -0.38
CA ALA A 26 -6.71 16.36 -0.90
C ALA A 26 -6.84 17.88 -0.75
N LYS A 27 -6.06 18.49 0.15
CA LYS A 27 -6.04 19.94 0.43
C LYS A 27 -4.77 20.63 -0.11
N SER A 28 -3.96 19.91 -0.89
CA SER A 28 -2.66 20.36 -1.39
C SER A 28 -2.57 20.19 -2.90
N GLU A 29 -1.47 20.66 -3.49
CA GLU A 29 -1.14 20.43 -4.90
C GLU A 29 -0.37 19.11 -5.12
N PHE A 30 -0.16 18.31 -4.06
CA PHE A 30 0.57 17.05 -4.17
C PHE A 30 -0.31 15.93 -4.72
N ALA A 31 0.24 15.18 -5.68
CA ALA A 31 -0.33 13.91 -6.10
C ALA A 31 -0.08 12.82 -5.04
N LEU A 32 -1.06 11.93 -4.85
CA LEU A 32 -0.97 10.80 -3.92
C LEU A 32 -1.17 9.47 -4.64
N ALA A 33 -0.16 8.61 -4.59
CA ALA A 33 -0.28 7.20 -4.91
C ALA A 33 -0.70 6.42 -3.65
N ASP A 34 -2.01 6.18 -3.46
CA ASP A 34 -2.56 5.54 -2.26
C ASP A 34 -2.37 4.01 -2.26
N VAL A 35 -1.14 3.59 -1.96
CA VAL A 35 -0.72 2.17 -1.87
C VAL A 35 -1.59 1.39 -0.87
N HIS A 36 -1.91 2.00 0.28
CA HIS A 36 -2.74 1.35 1.29
C HIS A 36 -4.14 1.04 0.75
N LYS A 37 -4.81 2.01 0.12
CA LYS A 37 -6.14 1.82 -0.46
C LYS A 37 -6.13 0.75 -1.56
N HIS A 38 -5.09 0.73 -2.40
CA HIS A 38 -4.96 -0.24 -3.48
C HIS A 38 -4.80 -1.68 -2.95
N PHE A 39 -3.96 -1.90 -1.94
CA PHE A 39 -3.70 -3.24 -1.40
C PHE A 39 -4.58 -3.64 -0.21
N LEU A 40 -5.56 -2.82 0.18
CA LEU A 40 -6.49 -3.18 1.24
C LEU A 40 -7.22 -4.48 0.88
N GLY A 41 -7.11 -5.51 1.73
CA GLY A 41 -7.64 -6.85 1.48
C GLY A 41 -6.71 -7.80 0.71
N HIS A 42 -5.63 -7.31 0.10
CA HIS A 42 -4.64 -8.11 -0.64
C HIS A 42 -3.48 -8.64 0.23
N GLY A 43 -3.68 -8.67 1.55
CA GLY A 43 -2.71 -9.14 2.54
C GLY A 43 -2.68 -10.67 2.68
N LEU A 44 -2.67 -11.18 3.91
CA LEU A 44 -2.56 -12.63 4.15
C LEU A 44 -3.75 -13.45 3.66
N SER A 45 -4.90 -12.79 3.53
CA SER A 45 -6.13 -13.34 2.96
C SER A 45 -6.06 -13.57 1.45
N ALA A 46 -5.07 -12.99 0.76
CA ALA A 46 -4.87 -13.21 -0.65
C ALA A 46 -4.13 -14.54 -0.92
N GLU A 47 -4.46 -15.16 -2.06
CA GLU A 47 -3.70 -16.27 -2.63
C GLU A 47 -2.23 -15.91 -2.77
N LYS A 48 -1.35 -16.92 -2.67
CA LYS A 48 0.10 -16.71 -2.53
C LYS A 48 0.71 -15.83 -3.63
N ASP A 49 0.30 -16.09 -4.87
CA ASP A 49 0.72 -15.35 -6.07
C ASP A 49 0.09 -13.95 -6.18
N GLN A 50 -0.99 -13.71 -5.43
CA GLN A 50 -1.69 -12.43 -5.37
C GLN A 50 -1.24 -11.54 -4.20
N ARG A 51 -0.38 -12.02 -3.31
CA ARG A 51 0.14 -11.23 -2.19
C ARG A 51 1.05 -10.10 -2.69
N TRP A 52 0.77 -8.89 -2.20
CA TRP A 52 1.58 -7.72 -2.54
C TRP A 52 2.97 -7.73 -1.86
N TYR A 53 3.17 -8.57 -0.84
CA TYR A 53 4.40 -8.62 -0.04
C TYR A 53 5.22 -9.88 -0.33
N TRP A 54 6.51 -9.81 -0.02
CA TRP A 54 7.44 -10.94 -0.08
C TRP A 54 7.36 -11.75 1.22
N GLU A 55 7.01 -13.04 1.15
CA GLU A 55 6.75 -13.86 2.35
C GLU A 55 7.89 -13.88 3.39
N PRO A 56 9.18 -14.00 3.00
CA PRO A 56 10.30 -13.95 3.95
C PRO A 56 10.44 -12.61 4.67
N ASN A 57 9.95 -11.52 4.07
CA ASN A 57 9.99 -10.19 4.67
C ASN A 57 8.73 -9.38 4.30
N PRO A 58 7.64 -9.51 5.08
CA PRO A 58 6.31 -8.99 4.72
C PRO A 58 6.17 -7.46 4.76
N ILE A 59 7.22 -6.73 5.07
CA ILE A 59 7.28 -5.27 4.82
C ILE A 59 7.79 -4.93 3.42
N GLU A 60 8.45 -5.87 2.75
CA GLU A 60 8.96 -5.72 1.39
C GLU A 60 7.90 -6.15 0.38
N PRO A 61 7.76 -5.44 -0.75
CA PRO A 61 6.86 -5.85 -1.82
C PRO A 61 7.37 -7.11 -2.53
N SER A 62 6.44 -7.95 -3.00
CA SER A 62 6.73 -9.00 -3.98
C SER A 62 7.04 -8.39 -5.35
N ALA A 63 7.51 -9.17 -6.33
CA ALA A 63 7.69 -8.68 -7.70
C ALA A 63 6.39 -8.09 -8.30
N ARG A 64 5.25 -8.73 -8.01
CA ARG A 64 3.92 -8.23 -8.36
C ARG A 64 3.60 -6.94 -7.62
N GLY A 65 3.76 -6.92 -6.29
CA GLY A 65 3.53 -5.72 -5.47
C GLY A 65 4.36 -4.53 -5.92
N ALA A 66 5.64 -4.73 -6.23
CA ALA A 66 6.54 -3.69 -6.73
C ALA A 66 6.09 -3.15 -8.11
N SER A 67 5.65 -4.05 -9.00
CA SER A 67 5.11 -3.67 -10.31
C SER A 67 3.82 -2.84 -10.19
N GLU A 68 2.94 -3.23 -9.26
CA GLU A 68 1.71 -2.49 -8.99
C GLU A 68 1.96 -1.14 -8.31
N ILE A 69 2.91 -1.05 -7.35
CA ILE A 69 3.34 0.23 -6.75
C ILE A 69 3.89 1.16 -7.83
N ARG A 70 4.73 0.64 -8.73
CA ARG A 70 5.25 1.41 -9.87
C ARG A 70 4.11 1.94 -10.73
N ARG A 71 3.11 1.11 -11.06
CA ARG A 71 1.94 1.53 -11.84
C ARG A 71 1.19 2.67 -11.15
N LEU A 72 0.89 2.53 -9.85
CA LEU A 72 0.21 3.57 -9.06
C LEU A 72 0.99 4.88 -9.04
N TRP A 73 2.32 4.81 -8.95
CA TRP A 73 3.17 5.99 -8.98
C TRP A 73 3.09 6.73 -10.32
N LEU A 74 3.16 6.00 -11.44
CA LEU A 74 3.04 6.59 -12.76
C LEU A 74 1.64 7.18 -12.99
N GLU A 75 0.59 6.51 -12.54
CA GLU A 75 -0.79 7.02 -12.59
C GLU A 75 -0.95 8.32 -11.78
N ALA A 76 -0.38 8.40 -10.58
CA ALA A 76 -0.40 9.61 -9.76
C ALA A 76 0.32 10.79 -10.44
N LEU A 77 1.36 10.51 -11.25
CA LEU A 77 2.06 11.51 -12.06
C LEU A 77 1.33 11.85 -13.37
N GLY A 78 0.14 11.30 -13.62
CA GLY A 78 -0.61 11.52 -14.86
C GLY A 78 -0.03 10.82 -16.09
N GLN A 79 0.84 9.83 -15.90
CA GLN A 79 1.42 9.05 -16.98
C GLN A 79 0.52 7.87 -17.34
N SER A 80 0.28 7.66 -18.63
CA SER A 80 -0.47 6.51 -19.13
C SER A 80 0.39 5.25 -19.02
N TYR A 81 -0.10 4.23 -18.32
CA TYR A 81 0.51 2.90 -18.36
C TYR A 81 0.02 2.18 -19.62
N ALA A 82 0.92 1.87 -20.54
CA ALA A 82 0.60 0.98 -21.66
C ALA A 82 0.40 -0.45 -21.11
N SER A 83 -0.82 -0.98 -21.27
CA SER A 83 -1.22 -2.33 -20.90
C SER A 83 -0.51 -3.39 -21.74
#